data_AF-A0A8S8YHZ5-F1
#
_entry.id   AF-A0A8S8YHZ5-F1
#
_cell.length_a   1.000
_cell.length_b   1.000
_cell.length_c   1.000
_cell.angle_alpha   90.00
_cell.angle_beta   90.00
_cell.angle_gamma   90.00
#
_symmetry.space_group_name_H-M   'P 1'
#
loop_
_entity.id
_entity.type
_entity.pdbx_description
1 polymer ?
#
loop_
_entity_poly.entity_id
_entity_poly.type
_entity_poly.pdbx_seq_one_letter_code
_entity_poly.pdbx_strand_id
1 'polypeptide(L)'
;MESLISPNPGKTMQKEQRFGNPGGGGNRLLGGVCMPQTPGSFLPEMSPRVFSFNNPLGACPPCQGLGVERSFSPDLVIDRTATVGEGCIRPFRRSMMSGLGP
;
A
#
# COMPACT_ATOMS: atom_id res chain seq x y z
N MET A 1 -16.60 -8.15 -20.17
CA MET A 1 -17.92 -8.12 -19.48
C MET A 1 -18.35 -9.56 -19.33
N GLU A 2 -17.90 -10.23 -18.27
CA GLU A 2 -18.48 -11.51 -17.89
C GLU A 2 -18.89 -11.42 -16.43
N SER A 3 -20.21 -11.56 -16.26
CA SER A 3 -20.99 -11.33 -15.06
C SER A 3 -20.70 -12.39 -14.01
N LEU A 4 -20.42 -11.93 -12.80
CA LEU A 4 -20.42 -12.72 -11.57
C LEU A 4 -21.80 -13.37 -11.38
N ILE A 5 -21.88 -14.67 -11.63
CA ILE A 5 -23.00 -15.50 -11.17
C ILE A 5 -22.57 -16.12 -9.83
N SER A 6 -23.06 -15.57 -8.73
CA SER A 6 -22.85 -16.10 -7.39
C SER A 6 -23.57 -17.46 -7.24
N PRO A 7 -22.91 -18.54 -6.78
CA PRO A 7 -23.60 -19.80 -6.50
C PRO A 7 -24.43 -19.71 -5.21
N ASN A 8 -25.66 -20.25 -5.28
CA ASN A 8 -26.67 -20.31 -4.21
C ASN A 8 -26.21 -20.99 -2.90
N PRO A 9 -26.78 -20.61 -1.75
CA PRO A 9 -26.47 -21.19 -0.45
C PRO A 9 -27.29 -22.48 -0.28
N GLY A 10 -26.70 -23.64 -0.56
CA GLY A 10 -27.51 -24.87 -0.46
C GLY A 10 -26.82 -26.20 -0.66
N LYS A 11 -25.48 -26.29 -0.61
CA LYS A 11 -24.78 -27.59 -0.61
C LYS A 11 -23.65 -27.58 0.40
N THR A 12 -23.91 -28.31 1.48
CA THR A 12 -22.97 -28.80 2.50
C THR A 12 -21.67 -29.29 1.86
N MET A 13 -20.56 -28.63 2.19
CA MET A 13 -19.20 -29.11 1.93
C MET A 13 -18.60 -29.62 3.24
N GLN A 14 -18.99 -30.82 3.63
CA GLN A 14 -18.12 -31.67 4.46
C GLN A 14 -17.12 -32.34 3.51
N LYS A 15 -15.98 -31.69 3.30
CA LYS A 15 -14.77 -32.39 2.86
C LYS A 15 -13.56 -31.73 3.50
N GLU A 16 -13.39 -32.06 4.77
CA GLU A 16 -12.11 -31.98 5.45
C GLU A 16 -11.09 -32.73 4.58
N GLN A 17 -10.22 -31.99 3.89
CA GLN A 17 -9.08 -32.56 3.19
C GLN A 17 -8.06 -33.02 4.24
N ARG A 18 -8.31 -34.24 4.73
CA ARG A 18 -7.45 -34.97 5.64
C ARG A 18 -6.22 -35.46 4.87
N PHE A 19 -5.11 -34.72 4.95
CA PHE A 19 -3.79 -35.25 4.62
C PHE A 19 -3.39 -36.23 5.72
N GLY A 20 -3.55 -37.52 5.47
CA GLY A 20 -3.11 -38.57 6.38
C GLY A 20 -1.60 -38.78 6.31
N ASN A 21 -0.95 -38.88 7.46
CA ASN A 21 0.31 -39.62 7.61
C ASN A 21 0.14 -40.59 8.79
N PRO A 22 0.37 -41.90 8.63
CA PRO A 22 0.28 -42.86 9.72
C PRO A 22 1.61 -42.86 10.49
N GLY A 23 1.60 -42.37 11.72
CA GLY A 23 2.76 -42.42 12.60
C GLY A 23 2.56 -41.56 13.83
N GLY A 24 2.52 -42.21 15.00
CA GLY A 24 2.21 -41.58 16.27
C GLY A 24 3.27 -40.58 16.76
N GLY A 25 2.84 -39.72 17.69
CA GLY A 25 3.67 -38.75 18.39
C GLY A 25 3.05 -37.37 18.35
N GLY A 26 2.13 -37.10 19.29
CA GLY A 26 1.51 -35.80 19.43
C GLY A 26 2.52 -34.75 19.87
N ASN A 27 3.11 -34.03 18.92
CA ASN A 27 3.71 -32.74 19.19
C ASN A 27 2.74 -31.66 18.72
N ARG A 28 2.17 -30.92 19.68
CA ARG A 28 1.54 -29.63 19.40
C ARG A 28 2.56 -28.78 18.66
N LEU A 29 2.37 -28.60 17.36
CA LEU A 29 3.04 -27.56 16.60
C LEU A 29 2.49 -26.24 17.15
N LEU A 30 3.15 -25.70 18.17
CA LEU A 30 3.03 -24.29 18.49
C LEU A 30 3.42 -23.55 17.21
N GLY A 31 2.45 -22.84 16.61
CA GLY A 31 2.57 -22.22 15.31
C GLY A 31 3.88 -21.47 15.18
N GLY A 32 4.77 -21.99 14.34
CA GLY A 32 6.07 -21.40 14.07
C GLY A 32 5.87 -20.07 13.36
N VAL A 33 5.98 -18.98 14.10
CA VAL A 33 6.29 -17.67 13.55
C VAL A 33 7.55 -17.82 12.70
N CYS A 34 7.48 -17.43 11.43
CA CYS A 34 8.64 -17.47 10.53
C CYS A 34 9.71 -16.54 11.11
N MET A 35 10.69 -17.14 11.79
CA MET A 35 11.79 -16.40 12.39
C MET A 35 12.66 -15.85 11.27
N PRO A 36 12.92 -14.55 11.22
CA PRO A 36 13.79 -13.97 10.22
C PRO A 36 15.24 -14.47 10.39
N GLN A 37 15.97 -14.52 9.28
CA GLN A 37 17.41 -14.78 9.27
C GLN A 37 18.23 -13.60 9.85
N THR A 38 17.58 -12.45 10.10
CA THR A 38 18.20 -11.23 10.67
C THR A 38 17.50 -10.80 11.96
N PRO A 39 18.26 -10.38 13.00
CA PRO A 39 17.66 -9.89 14.24
C PRO A 39 16.77 -8.66 13.97
N GLY A 40 15.51 -8.72 14.42
CA GLY A 40 14.60 -7.56 14.45
C GLY A 40 13.57 -7.46 13.32
N SER A 41 13.48 -8.43 12.39
CA SER A 41 12.45 -8.41 11.33
C SER A 41 11.34 -9.45 11.55
N PHE A 42 10.36 -9.15 12.40
CA PHE A 42 9.21 -10.05 12.56
C PHE A 42 8.21 -9.86 11.41
N LEU A 43 7.90 -10.94 10.70
CA LEU A 43 6.77 -10.94 9.77
C LEU A 43 5.46 -10.89 10.57
N PRO A 44 4.49 -10.05 10.18
CA PRO A 44 3.18 -10.02 10.81
C PRO A 44 2.46 -11.35 10.61
N GLU A 45 1.44 -11.60 11.43
CA GLU A 45 0.58 -12.79 11.30
C GLU A 45 0.10 -12.93 9.85
N MET A 46 0.40 -14.08 9.23
CA MET A 46 0.11 -14.34 7.83
C MET A 46 -1.40 -14.44 7.62
N SER A 47 -2.01 -13.31 7.26
CA SER A 47 -3.41 -13.21 6.86
C SER A 47 -3.51 -12.57 5.47
N PRO A 48 -4.55 -12.83 4.67
CA PRO A 48 -4.71 -12.19 3.35
C PRO A 48 -4.69 -10.65 3.42
N ARG A 49 -5.06 -10.10 4.58
CA ARG A 49 -5.09 -8.67 4.88
C ARG A 49 -3.73 -7.99 4.88
N VAL A 50 -2.64 -8.69 5.17
CA VAL A 50 -1.28 -8.11 5.12
C VAL A 50 -0.76 -7.96 3.69
N PHE A 51 -1.44 -8.56 2.71
CA PHE A 51 -1.14 -8.44 1.28
C PHE A 51 -2.12 -7.50 0.55
N SER A 52 -3.02 -6.84 1.29
CA SER A 52 -4.00 -5.92 0.71
C SER A 52 -3.51 -4.48 0.78
N PHE A 53 -3.27 -3.87 -0.37
CA PHE A 53 -2.94 -2.44 -0.48
C PHE A 53 -4.09 -1.52 -0.04
N ASN A 54 -5.32 -2.04 -0.03
CA ASN A 54 -6.50 -1.31 0.43
C ASN A 54 -6.69 -1.39 1.95
N ASN A 55 -5.81 -2.10 2.67
CA ASN A 55 -5.88 -2.25 4.12
C ASN A 55 -4.65 -1.62 4.76
N PRO A 56 -4.77 -0.78 5.80
CA PRO A 56 -3.62 -0.16 6.47
C PRO A 56 -2.54 -1.16 6.94
N LEU A 57 -2.89 -2.42 7.25
CA LEU A 57 -1.89 -3.44 7.62
C LEU A 57 -1.02 -3.91 6.46
N GLY A 58 -1.50 -3.81 5.22
CA GLY A 58 -0.76 -4.19 4.00
C GLY A 58 -0.34 -2.98 3.14
N ALA A 59 -0.87 -1.80 3.42
CA ALA A 59 -0.55 -0.57 2.71
C ALA A 59 0.84 -0.07 3.11
N CYS A 60 1.64 0.28 2.11
CA CYS A 60 2.92 0.94 2.31
C CYS A 60 2.70 2.32 2.96
N PRO A 61 3.27 2.63 4.14
CA PRO A 61 3.04 3.91 4.83
C PRO A 61 3.30 5.18 4.01
N PRO A 62 4.39 5.30 3.22
CA PRO A 62 4.67 6.51 2.45
C PRO A 62 3.69 6.76 1.29
N CYS A 63 3.29 5.70 0.55
CA CYS A 63 2.38 5.86 -0.59
C CYS A 63 0.92 5.49 -0.28
N GLN A 64 0.65 5.06 0.95
CA GLN A 64 -0.67 4.64 1.45
C GLN A 64 -1.36 3.59 0.56
N GLY A 65 -0.58 2.69 -0.05
CA GLY A 65 -1.09 1.66 -0.96
C GLY A 65 -1.38 2.12 -2.39
N LEU A 66 -1.09 3.38 -2.74
CA LEU A 66 -1.26 3.90 -4.10
C LEU A 66 -0.15 3.47 -5.06
N GLY A 67 1.03 3.10 -4.53
CA GLY A 67 2.20 2.72 -5.32
C GLY A 67 2.96 3.89 -5.95
N VAL A 68 2.51 5.14 -5.71
CA VAL A 68 3.15 6.36 -6.20
C VAL A 68 3.24 7.40 -5.10
N GLU A 69 4.30 8.20 -5.12
CA GLU A 69 4.47 9.36 -4.24
C GLU A 69 4.23 10.66 -5.02
N ARG A 70 3.55 11.63 -4.40
CA ARG A 70 3.31 12.93 -5.02
C ARG A 70 4.52 13.84 -4.76
N SER A 71 5.19 14.22 -5.83
CA SER A 71 6.29 15.19 -5.79
C SER A 71 5.99 16.37 -6.72
N PHE A 72 6.59 17.52 -6.41
CA PHE A 72 6.52 18.69 -7.29
C PHE A 72 7.56 18.57 -8.39
N SER A 73 7.14 18.73 -9.64
CA SER A 73 8.08 18.87 -10.76
C SER A 73 8.59 20.33 -10.83
N PRO A 74 9.91 20.56 -10.83
CA PRO A 74 10.47 21.91 -10.86
C PRO A 74 10.07 22.66 -12.14
N ASP A 75 9.93 21.98 -13.28
CA ASP A 75 9.55 22.61 -14.55
C ASP A 75 8.08 23.04 -14.57
N LEU A 76 7.25 22.44 -13.71
CA LEU A 76 5.86 22.90 -13.52
C LEU A 76 5.75 24.05 -12.52
N VAL A 77 6.75 24.23 -11.66
CA VAL A 77 6.75 25.27 -10.60
C VAL A 77 7.47 26.54 -11.06
N ILE A 78 8.56 26.40 -11.82
CA ILE A 78 9.46 27.49 -12.20
C ILE A 78 9.27 27.82 -13.68
N ASP A 79 8.81 29.04 -13.94
CA ASP A 79 8.83 29.65 -15.27
C ASP A 79 10.25 30.16 -15.57
N ARG A 80 10.97 29.47 -16.46
CA ARG A 80 12.36 29.81 -16.82
C ARG A 80 12.47 31.05 -17.72
N THR A 81 11.36 31.59 -18.18
CA THR A 81 11.34 32.77 -19.07
C THR A 81 11.14 34.08 -18.31
N ALA A 82 10.69 34.02 -17.06
CA ALA A 82 10.46 35.19 -16.21
C ALA A 82 11.59 35.35 -15.17
N THR A 83 11.86 36.59 -14.80
CA THR A 83 12.74 36.90 -13.67
C THR A 83 12.02 36.72 -12.33
N VAL A 84 12.76 36.80 -11.22
CA VAL A 84 12.18 36.72 -9.87
C VAL A 84 11.19 37.87 -9.63
N GLY A 85 11.49 39.09 -10.11
CA GLY A 85 10.61 40.26 -9.96
C GLY A 85 9.32 40.17 -10.77
N GLU A 86 9.37 39.54 -11.94
CA GLU A 86 8.19 39.28 -12.81
C GLU A 86 7.38 38.05 -12.38
N GLY A 87 7.91 37.31 -11.42
CA GLY A 87 7.24 36.20 -10.81
C GLY A 87 7.42 34.85 -11.48
N CYS A 88 8.68 34.41 -11.54
CA CYS A 88 9.11 33.11 -12.05
C CYS A 88 8.59 31.90 -11.24
N ILE A 89 8.32 32.05 -9.95
CA ILE A 89 7.76 30.97 -9.12
C ILE A 89 6.23 30.98 -9.20
N ARG A 90 5.66 30.15 -10.08
CA ARG A 90 4.24 30.22 -10.49
C ARG A 90 3.25 30.24 -9.31
N PRO A 91 3.38 29.40 -8.26
CA PRO A 91 2.47 29.43 -7.11
C PRO A 91 2.49 30.74 -6.32
N PHE A 92 3.61 31.46 -6.33
CA PHE A 92 3.78 32.70 -5.55
C PHE A 92 3.53 33.97 -6.37
N ARG A 93 3.23 33.86 -7.68
CA ARG A 93 3.17 34.99 -8.62
C ARG A 93 2.27 36.12 -8.14
N ARG A 94 1.11 35.78 -7.57
CA ARG A 94 0.19 36.79 -7.04
C ARG A 94 0.73 37.49 -5.80
N SER A 95 1.47 36.80 -4.93
CA SER A 95 2.02 37.36 -3.70
C SER A 95 3.19 38.30 -3.96
N MET A 96 4.04 38.00 -4.95
CA MET A 96 5.22 38.81 -5.27
C MET A 96 4.89 40.07 -6.07
N MET A 97 3.82 40.07 -6.86
CA MET A 97 3.36 41.25 -7.59
C MET A 97 2.62 42.27 -6.71
N SER A 98 2.20 41.90 -5.50
CA SER A 98 1.42 42.76 -4.60
C SER A 98 2.14 44.02 -4.12
N GLY A 99 3.47 44.10 -4.28
CA GLY A 99 4.28 45.27 -3.93
C GLY A 99 4.55 46.23 -5.09
N LEU A 100 4.18 45.86 -6.32
CA LEU A 100 4.30 46.68 -7.52
C LEU A 100 2.90 47.18 -7.90
N GLY A 101 2.31 48.01 -7.03
CA GLY A 101 1.19 48.87 -7.41
C GLY A 101 1.68 50.06 -8.25
N PRO A 102 0.79 50.73 -9.01
CA PRO A 102 1.16 51.88 -9.84
C PRO A 102 1.75 53.04 -9.05
#